data_AF-A0AB35IJE8-F1
#
_entry.id   AF-A0AB35IJE8-F1
#
_cell.length_a   1.000
_cell.length_b   1.000
_cell.length_c   1.000
_cell.angle_alpha   90.00
_cell.angle_beta   90.00
_cell.angle_gamma   90.00
#
_symmetry.space_group_name_H-M   'P 1'
#
loop_
_entity.id
_entity.type
_entity.pdbx_description
1 polymer ?
#
loop_
_entity_poly.entity_id
_entity_poly.type
_entity_poly.pdbx_seq_one_letter_code
_entity_poly.pdbx_strand_id
1 'polypeptide(L)'
;MKFKRLDRVDYQVSIITIIIVCASFFCVYIFNYKITHDDMIYSLKERSNTIYHYVENYLDKDTFNHNFSLDMKNDTYKQIKQKLEDVKNATNVLYLYTAKMTDEGEYIYLVDGLPTASPDFRYPGDKIEKEIIPELKAALKNKIILPDQIKETTWGPIFVSYYPIHDEGKVVGVLGIEFDASHQFEAFKQIRIITPLIAIMASLIATIIAVLSFRRISNPRFKDMANTDYLTNLHNRNAFEIDFENLSTHKHNTGIIITDLNDLKKNQ
;
A
#
# COMPACT_ATOMS: atom_id res chain seq x y z
N MET A 1 45.38 7.83 -7.13
CA MET A 1 44.10 8.50 -7.43
C MET A 1 43.56 9.07 -6.12
N LYS A 2 43.81 10.37 -5.84
CA LYS A 2 43.39 11.00 -4.58
C LYS A 2 41.88 11.22 -4.62
N PHE A 3 41.13 10.57 -3.74
CA PHE A 3 39.74 10.93 -3.49
C PHE A 3 39.69 12.42 -3.15
N LYS A 4 39.09 13.23 -4.03
CA LYS A 4 38.80 14.65 -3.74
C LYS A 4 37.84 14.66 -2.56
N ARG A 5 38.35 15.14 -1.43
CA ARG A 5 37.64 15.30 -0.16
C ARG A 5 36.31 16.02 -0.41
N LEU A 6 35.23 15.49 0.14
CA LEU A 6 33.84 15.99 0.08
C LEU A 6 33.67 17.32 0.86
N ASP A 7 34.65 18.22 0.79
CA ASP A 7 34.72 19.46 1.58
C ASP A 7 34.04 20.65 0.89
N ARG A 8 33.47 20.45 -0.30
CA ARG A 8 32.63 21.48 -0.93
C ARG A 8 31.23 21.41 -0.33
N VAL A 9 30.84 22.50 0.33
CA VAL A 9 29.48 22.75 0.88
C VAL A 9 28.39 22.35 -0.12
N ASP A 10 28.63 22.55 -1.42
CA ASP A 10 27.80 22.14 -2.55
C ASP A 10 27.36 20.66 -2.49
N TYR A 11 28.28 19.75 -2.16
CA TYR A 11 28.00 18.32 -2.08
C TYR A 11 27.23 17.98 -0.80
N GLN A 12 27.55 18.63 0.32
CA GLN A 12 26.86 18.41 1.59
C GLN A 12 25.40 18.83 1.49
N VAL A 13 25.12 20.02 0.93
CA VAL A 13 23.76 20.52 0.71
C VAL A 13 22.99 19.62 -0.27
N SER A 14 23.66 19.15 -1.34
CA SER A 14 23.03 18.24 -2.31
C SER A 14 22.67 16.89 -1.68
N ILE A 15 23.56 16.31 -0.87
CA ILE A 15 23.34 15.03 -0.17
C ILE A 15 22.19 15.16 0.84
N ILE A 16 22.17 16.23 1.64
CA ILE A 16 21.08 16.47 2.60
C ILE A 16 19.74 16.60 1.87
N THR A 17 19.71 17.33 0.76
CA THR A 17 18.51 17.49 -0.07
C THR A 17 18.02 16.15 -0.60
N ILE A 18 18.93 15.30 -1.12
CA ILE A 18 18.59 13.94 -1.58
C ILE A 18 17.97 13.13 -0.45
N ILE A 19 18.57 13.14 0.74
CA ILE A 19 18.08 12.38 1.89
C ILE A 19 16.67 12.83 2.28
N ILE A 20 16.44 14.14 2.37
CA ILE A 20 15.13 14.69 2.72
C ILE A 20 14.07 14.30 1.68
N VAL A 21 14.40 14.41 0.38
CA VAL A 21 13.49 14.05 -0.71
C VAL A 21 13.16 12.55 -0.67
N CYS A 22 14.18 11.70 -0.58
CA CYS A 22 13.98 10.24 -0.49
C CYS A 22 13.16 9.85 0.74
N ALA A 23 13.46 10.43 1.91
CA ALA A 23 12.70 10.18 3.14
C ALA A 23 11.24 10.61 2.99
N SER A 24 10.97 11.77 2.40
CA SER A 24 9.60 12.27 2.17
C SER A 24 8.82 11.33 1.26
N PHE A 25 9.41 10.90 0.14
CA PHE A 25 8.77 9.96 -0.77
C PHE A 25 8.55 8.58 -0.14
N PHE A 26 9.49 8.11 0.68
CA PHE A 26 9.35 6.86 1.40
C PHE A 26 8.22 6.91 2.43
N CYS A 27 8.08 8.02 3.17
CA CYS A 27 6.96 8.25 4.07
C CYS A 27 5.62 8.25 3.32
N VAL A 28 5.55 8.95 2.18
CA VAL A 28 4.34 8.97 1.32
C VAL A 28 4.01 7.57 0.82
N TYR A 29 5.02 6.80 0.39
CA TYR A 29 4.84 5.41 -0.06
C TYR A 29 4.27 4.51 1.04
N ILE A 30 4.86 4.53 2.25
CA ILE A 30 4.36 3.72 3.38
C ILE A 30 2.93 4.10 3.71
N PHE A 31 2.63 5.40 3.79
CA PHE A 31 1.32 5.89 4.14
C PHE A 31 0.27 5.50 3.09
N ASN A 32 0.59 5.70 1.80
CA ASN A 32 -0.29 5.34 0.70
C ASN A 32 -0.52 3.82 0.62
N TYR A 33 0.54 3.02 0.79
CA TYR A 33 0.45 1.56 0.84
C TYR A 33 -0.48 1.12 1.98
N LYS A 34 -0.28 1.66 3.19
CA LYS A 34 -1.06 1.30 4.37
C LYS A 34 -2.54 1.65 4.19
N ILE A 35 -2.84 2.89 3.79
CA ILE A 35 -4.22 3.34 3.57
C ILE A 35 -4.90 2.46 2.53
N THR A 36 -4.25 2.23 1.38
CA THR A 36 -4.87 1.49 0.29
C THR A 36 -5.09 0.02 0.67
N HIS A 37 -4.14 -0.61 1.35
CA HIS A 37 -4.29 -1.98 1.86
C HIS A 37 -5.45 -2.07 2.85
N ASP A 38 -5.42 -1.21 3.87
CA ASP A 38 -6.38 -1.24 4.97
C ASP A 38 -7.81 -0.95 4.45
N ASP A 39 -7.97 0.01 3.54
CA ASP A 39 -9.25 0.36 2.92
C ASP A 39 -9.78 -0.77 2.02
N MET A 40 -8.92 -1.39 1.22
CA MET A 40 -9.28 -2.54 0.38
C MET A 40 -9.81 -3.72 1.23
N ILE A 41 -9.08 -4.08 2.29
CA ILE A 41 -9.48 -5.16 3.20
C ILE A 41 -10.74 -4.78 3.97
N TYR A 42 -10.83 -3.55 4.46
CA TYR A 42 -12.02 -3.05 5.15
C TYR A 42 -13.26 -3.10 4.26
N SER A 43 -13.16 -2.66 3.00
CA SER A 43 -14.25 -2.72 2.02
C SER A 43 -14.74 -4.14 1.77
N LEU A 44 -13.82 -5.12 1.64
CA LEU A 44 -14.17 -6.54 1.49
C LEU A 44 -14.85 -7.10 2.75
N LYS A 45 -14.36 -6.73 3.94
CA LYS A 45 -15.00 -7.10 5.23
C LYS A 45 -16.41 -6.54 5.33
N GLU A 46 -16.62 -5.26 5.04
CA GLU A 46 -17.93 -4.61 5.10
C GLU A 46 -18.92 -5.20 4.10
N ARG A 47 -18.49 -5.47 2.86
CA ARG A 47 -19.31 -6.18 1.87
C ARG A 47 -19.69 -7.57 2.36
N SER A 48 -18.72 -8.30 2.90
CA SER A 48 -18.94 -9.63 3.47
C SER A 48 -19.95 -9.60 4.62
N ASN A 49 -19.79 -8.67 5.58
CA ASN A 49 -20.71 -8.46 6.70
C ASN A 49 -22.14 -8.17 6.22
N THR A 50 -22.27 -7.31 5.20
CA THR A 50 -23.57 -6.95 4.62
C THR A 50 -24.28 -8.16 4.02
N ILE A 51 -23.55 -8.99 3.26
CA ILE A 51 -24.07 -10.24 2.69
C ILE A 51 -24.47 -11.20 3.79
N TYR A 52 -23.62 -11.37 4.81
CA TYR A 52 -23.91 -12.22 5.95
C TYR A 52 -25.21 -11.80 6.66
N HIS A 53 -25.35 -10.53 7.04
CA HIS A 53 -26.56 -10.06 7.73
C HIS A 53 -27.82 -10.18 6.85
N TYR A 54 -27.69 -9.98 5.53
CA TYR A 54 -28.81 -10.23 4.62
C TYR A 54 -29.19 -11.72 4.62
N VAL A 55 -28.23 -12.61 4.36
CA VAL A 55 -28.48 -14.06 4.29
C VAL A 55 -29.01 -14.57 5.63
N GLU A 56 -28.40 -14.17 6.74
CA GLU A 56 -28.77 -14.60 8.09
C GLU A 56 -30.24 -14.32 8.40
N ASN A 57 -30.76 -13.16 8.00
CA ASN A 57 -32.15 -12.77 8.24
C ASN A 57 -33.18 -13.54 7.39
N TYR A 58 -32.79 -14.02 6.21
CA TYR A 58 -33.70 -14.69 5.27
C TYR A 58 -33.57 -16.21 5.23
N LEU A 59 -32.51 -16.74 5.82
CA LEU A 59 -32.18 -18.15 5.87
C LEU A 59 -33.04 -18.85 6.90
N ASP A 60 -33.84 -19.81 6.47
CA ASP A 60 -34.61 -20.68 7.36
C ASP A 60 -33.66 -21.61 8.12
N LYS A 61 -33.59 -21.41 9.44
CA LYS A 61 -32.62 -22.08 10.32
C LYS A 61 -32.92 -23.56 10.52
N ASP A 62 -34.17 -23.99 10.27
CA ASP A 62 -34.55 -25.41 10.30
C ASP A 62 -33.72 -26.24 9.31
N THR A 63 -33.13 -25.60 8.31
CA THR A 63 -32.23 -26.20 7.33
C THR A 63 -30.97 -26.80 7.97
N PHE A 64 -30.54 -26.24 9.09
CA PHE A 64 -29.36 -26.72 9.81
C PHE A 64 -29.68 -27.85 10.79
N ASN A 65 -30.96 -28.11 11.04
CA ASN A 65 -31.41 -29.19 11.90
C ASN A 65 -30.85 -30.55 11.42
N HIS A 66 -30.60 -31.47 12.35
CA HIS A 66 -30.07 -32.80 12.05
C HIS A 66 -31.03 -33.62 11.16
N ASN A 67 -32.35 -33.38 11.27
CA ASN A 67 -33.38 -34.03 10.47
C ASN A 67 -33.55 -33.43 9.06
N PHE A 68 -32.82 -32.36 8.74
CA PHE A 68 -32.96 -31.71 7.44
C PHE A 68 -32.62 -32.69 6.32
N SER A 69 -33.55 -32.83 5.39
CA SER A 69 -33.36 -33.70 4.24
C SER A 69 -32.33 -33.07 3.30
N LEU A 70 -31.22 -33.77 3.09
CA LEU A 70 -30.23 -33.44 2.07
C LEU A 70 -30.75 -33.73 0.64
N ASP A 71 -32.02 -34.11 0.49
CA ASP A 71 -32.65 -34.30 -0.82
C ASP A 71 -32.94 -32.95 -1.48
N MET A 72 -32.32 -32.71 -2.63
CA MET A 72 -32.53 -31.51 -3.44
C MET A 72 -33.96 -31.34 -3.95
N LYS A 73 -34.82 -32.38 -3.84
CA LYS A 73 -36.25 -32.29 -4.15
C LYS A 73 -37.05 -31.58 -3.05
N ASN A 74 -36.53 -31.49 -1.83
CA ASN A 74 -37.15 -30.80 -0.71
C ASN A 74 -37.42 -29.31 -1.05
N ASP A 75 -38.61 -28.82 -0.75
CA ASP A 75 -39.01 -27.46 -1.12
C ASP A 75 -38.26 -26.39 -0.32
N THR A 76 -37.97 -26.63 0.96
CA THR A 76 -37.14 -25.75 1.80
C THR A 76 -35.72 -25.66 1.24
N TYR A 77 -35.13 -26.79 0.83
CA TYR A 77 -33.83 -26.81 0.17
C TYR A 77 -33.83 -25.94 -1.09
N LYS A 78 -34.79 -26.14 -2.00
CA LYS A 78 -34.89 -25.37 -3.25
C LYS A 78 -35.04 -23.88 -3.00
N GLN A 79 -35.85 -23.48 -2.01
CA GLN A 79 -36.03 -22.07 -1.68
C GLN A 79 -34.73 -21.41 -1.21
N ILE A 80 -33.97 -22.07 -0.35
CA ILE A 80 -32.70 -21.54 0.15
C ILE A 80 -31.64 -21.55 -0.94
N LYS A 81 -31.57 -22.63 -1.72
CA LYS A 81 -30.70 -22.73 -2.89
C LYS A 81 -30.91 -21.56 -3.84
N GLN A 82 -32.17 -21.27 -4.19
CA GLN A 82 -32.52 -20.14 -5.05
C GLN A 82 -32.11 -18.81 -4.43
N LYS A 83 -32.40 -18.58 -3.14
CA LYS A 83 -32.02 -17.35 -2.44
C LYS A 83 -30.50 -17.14 -2.41
N LEU A 84 -29.72 -18.18 -2.09
CA LEU A 84 -28.26 -18.08 -2.09
C LEU A 84 -27.72 -17.80 -3.49
N GLU A 85 -28.30 -18.41 -4.52
CA GLU A 85 -27.94 -18.11 -5.91
C GLU A 85 -28.27 -16.67 -6.32
N ASP A 86 -29.45 -16.18 -5.95
CA ASP A 86 -29.86 -14.79 -6.20
C ASP A 86 -28.93 -13.79 -5.49
N VAL A 87 -28.61 -14.03 -4.21
CA VAL A 87 -27.65 -13.19 -3.46
C VAL A 87 -26.29 -13.24 -4.12
N LYS A 88 -25.79 -14.43 -4.43
CA LYS A 88 -24.49 -14.61 -5.08
C LYS A 88 -24.40 -13.79 -6.37
N ASN A 89 -25.42 -13.90 -7.22
CA ASN A 89 -25.48 -13.21 -8.50
C ASN A 89 -25.60 -11.69 -8.32
N ALA A 90 -26.38 -11.23 -7.34
CA ALA A 90 -26.55 -9.80 -7.04
C ALA A 90 -25.29 -9.16 -6.44
N THR A 91 -24.51 -9.90 -5.67
CA THR A 91 -23.35 -9.37 -4.93
C THR A 91 -22.00 -9.63 -5.63
N ASN A 92 -22.04 -10.41 -6.72
CA ASN A 92 -20.91 -10.84 -7.52
C ASN A 92 -19.81 -11.49 -6.66
N VAL A 93 -20.20 -12.41 -5.77
CA VAL A 93 -19.27 -13.27 -5.03
C VAL A 93 -18.99 -14.55 -5.83
N LEU A 94 -17.78 -15.09 -5.68
CA LEU A 94 -17.34 -16.28 -6.39
C LEU A 94 -18.05 -17.53 -5.85
N TYR A 95 -18.07 -17.68 -4.52
CA TYR A 95 -18.81 -18.75 -3.84
C TYR A 95 -19.58 -18.19 -2.64
N LEU A 96 -20.77 -18.74 -2.44
CA LEU A 96 -21.64 -18.46 -1.30
C LEU A 96 -22.31 -19.76 -0.91
N TYR A 97 -21.96 -20.32 0.25
CA TYR A 97 -22.43 -21.64 0.64
C TYR A 97 -22.63 -21.75 2.14
N THR A 98 -23.41 -22.73 2.55
CA THR A 98 -23.61 -23.10 3.95
C THR A 98 -22.97 -24.43 4.23
N ALA A 99 -22.43 -24.57 5.43
CA ALA A 99 -21.79 -25.80 5.89
C ALA A 99 -22.15 -26.07 7.35
N LYS A 100 -22.08 -27.34 7.75
CA LYS A 100 -22.29 -27.74 9.15
C LYS A 100 -21.38 -28.91 9.54
N MET A 101 -21.35 -29.19 10.84
CA MET A 101 -20.78 -30.43 11.37
C MET A 101 -21.93 -31.42 11.60
N THR A 102 -21.77 -32.66 11.16
CA THR A 102 -22.73 -33.74 11.43
C THR A 102 -22.53 -34.30 12.84
N ASP A 103 -23.47 -35.12 13.31
CA ASP A 103 -23.39 -35.78 14.61
C ASP A 103 -22.21 -36.77 14.70
N GLU A 104 -21.77 -37.31 13.55
CA GLU A 104 -20.57 -38.14 13.41
C GLU A 104 -19.26 -37.33 13.41
N GLY A 105 -19.34 -36.00 13.47
CA GLY A 105 -18.19 -35.10 13.48
C GLY A 105 -17.60 -34.79 12.10
N GLU A 106 -18.32 -35.11 11.01
CA GLU A 106 -17.91 -34.75 9.66
C GLU A 106 -18.34 -33.33 9.29
N TYR A 107 -17.53 -32.62 8.49
CA TYR A 107 -17.86 -31.29 8.00
C TYR A 107 -18.37 -31.40 6.56
N ILE A 108 -19.60 -30.95 6.33
CA ILE A 108 -20.29 -31.11 5.05
C ILE A 108 -20.84 -29.79 4.53
N TYR A 109 -20.92 -29.69 3.20
CA TYR A 109 -21.73 -28.70 2.51
C TYR A 109 -23.21 -28.99 2.74
N LEU A 110 -23.99 -27.95 2.97
CA LEU A 110 -25.43 -28.05 3.20
C LEU A 110 -26.21 -27.50 2.01
N VAL A 111 -25.97 -26.24 1.65
CA VAL A 111 -26.55 -25.60 0.46
C VAL A 111 -25.49 -24.73 -0.20
N ASP A 112 -25.26 -24.92 -1.49
CA ASP A 112 -24.34 -24.13 -2.32
C ASP A 112 -25.11 -23.16 -3.23
N GLY A 113 -24.71 -21.89 -3.26
CA GLY A 113 -25.29 -20.84 -4.10
C GLY A 113 -24.92 -20.92 -5.58
N LEU A 114 -23.98 -21.77 -6.01
CA LEU A 114 -23.67 -21.95 -7.43
C LEU A 114 -24.83 -22.60 -8.20
N PRO A 115 -25.03 -22.29 -9.49
CA PRO A 115 -25.95 -23.05 -10.33
C PRO A 115 -25.57 -24.53 -10.32
N THR A 116 -26.55 -25.44 -10.25
CA THR A 116 -26.29 -26.89 -10.18
C THR A 116 -25.50 -27.43 -11.39
N ALA A 117 -25.55 -26.73 -12.53
CA ALA A 117 -24.79 -27.08 -13.72
C ALA A 117 -23.30 -26.67 -13.64
N SER A 118 -22.90 -25.90 -12.62
CA SER A 118 -21.51 -25.49 -12.41
C SER A 118 -20.64 -26.71 -12.08
N PRO A 119 -19.44 -26.83 -12.67
CA PRO A 119 -18.51 -27.91 -12.32
C PRO A 119 -18.03 -27.84 -10.86
N ASP A 120 -18.04 -26.65 -10.26
CA ASP A 120 -17.62 -26.41 -8.89
C ASP A 120 -18.76 -26.54 -7.88
N PHE A 121 -19.99 -26.84 -8.35
CA PHE A 121 -21.15 -27.01 -7.47
C PHE A 121 -20.93 -28.16 -6.49
N ARG A 122 -21.20 -27.90 -5.20
CA ARG A 122 -21.18 -28.90 -4.13
C ARG A 122 -22.58 -29.37 -3.80
N TYR A 123 -22.75 -30.70 -3.83
CA TYR A 123 -24.00 -31.33 -3.46
C TYR A 123 -24.17 -31.34 -1.92
N PRO A 124 -25.40 -31.30 -1.41
CA PRO A 124 -25.65 -31.47 0.02
C PRO A 124 -25.06 -32.78 0.54
N GLY A 125 -24.25 -32.70 1.60
CA GLY A 125 -23.54 -33.85 2.16
C GLY A 125 -22.12 -34.04 1.62
N ASP A 126 -21.71 -33.32 0.58
CA ASP A 126 -20.32 -33.33 0.11
C ASP A 126 -19.38 -32.88 1.24
N LYS A 127 -18.22 -33.53 1.34
CA LYS A 127 -17.24 -33.24 2.39
C LYS A 127 -16.53 -31.92 2.13
N ILE A 128 -16.39 -31.13 3.20
CA ILE A 128 -15.59 -29.90 3.20
C ILE A 128 -14.10 -30.23 2.99
N GLU A 129 -13.43 -29.43 2.18
CA GLU A 129 -12.01 -29.55 1.89
C GLU A 129 -11.17 -29.39 3.18
N LYS A 130 -10.18 -30.27 3.36
CA LYS A 130 -9.39 -30.35 4.61
C LYS A 130 -8.70 -29.04 5.00
N GLU A 131 -8.35 -28.23 4.01
CA GLU A 131 -7.62 -26.98 4.16
C GLU A 131 -8.44 -25.88 4.84
N ILE A 132 -9.78 -25.90 4.67
CA ILE A 132 -10.69 -24.89 5.24
C ILE A 132 -11.33 -25.33 6.56
N ILE A 133 -11.23 -26.62 6.91
CA ILE A 133 -11.74 -27.17 8.18
C ILE A 133 -11.29 -26.37 9.42
N PRO A 134 -10.02 -25.93 9.57
CA PRO A 134 -9.61 -25.17 10.75
C PRO A 134 -10.38 -23.86 10.94
N GLU A 135 -10.64 -23.13 9.85
CA GLU A 135 -11.40 -21.87 9.87
C GLU A 135 -12.88 -22.14 10.11
N LEU A 136 -13.44 -23.16 9.46
CA LEU A 136 -14.81 -23.61 9.68
C LEU A 136 -15.06 -24.03 11.13
N LYS A 137 -14.13 -24.78 11.74
CA LYS A 137 -14.17 -25.17 13.15
C LYS A 137 -14.17 -23.97 14.09
N ALA A 138 -13.40 -22.94 13.76
CA ALA A 138 -13.38 -21.71 14.55
C ALA A 138 -14.72 -20.97 14.41
N ALA A 139 -15.29 -20.89 13.20
CA ALA A 139 -16.62 -20.33 12.97
C ALA A 139 -17.72 -21.05 13.74
N LEU A 140 -17.72 -22.39 13.73
CA LEU A 140 -18.65 -23.20 14.53
C LEU A 140 -18.52 -22.98 16.04
N LYS A 141 -17.37 -22.49 16.52
CA LYS A 141 -17.15 -22.04 17.91
C LYS A 141 -17.55 -20.58 18.15
N ASN A 142 -18.46 -20.06 17.32
CA ASN A 142 -18.98 -18.70 17.38
C ASN A 142 -17.93 -17.59 17.10
N LYS A 143 -16.91 -17.88 16.27
CA LYS A 143 -15.90 -16.89 15.89
C LYS A 143 -16.06 -16.46 14.44
N ILE A 144 -16.31 -15.17 14.19
CA ILE A 144 -16.27 -14.63 12.83
C ILE A 144 -14.84 -14.69 12.28
N ILE A 145 -14.68 -15.25 11.08
CA ILE A 145 -13.39 -15.34 10.38
C ILE A 145 -13.39 -14.34 9.23
N LEU A 146 -12.59 -13.28 9.40
CA LEU A 146 -12.35 -12.25 8.39
C LEU A 146 -10.83 -12.15 8.18
N PRO A 147 -10.32 -12.42 6.98
CA PRO A 147 -8.88 -12.36 6.73
C PRO A 147 -8.39 -10.91 6.65
N ASP A 148 -7.12 -10.72 7.01
CA ASP A 148 -6.44 -9.40 6.92
C ASP A 148 -5.66 -9.22 5.62
N GLN A 149 -5.64 -10.25 4.77
CA GLN A 149 -4.97 -10.28 3.48
C GLN A 149 -5.77 -11.10 2.47
N ILE A 150 -5.59 -10.77 1.19
CA ILE A 150 -6.08 -11.58 0.08
C ILE A 150 -5.18 -12.82 -0.05
N LYS A 151 -5.80 -14.00 -0.17
CA LYS A 151 -5.08 -15.27 -0.31
C LYS A 151 -4.82 -15.54 -1.78
N GLU A 152 -3.57 -15.70 -2.16
CA GLU A 152 -3.20 -16.12 -3.51
C GLU A 152 -3.37 -17.64 -3.65
N THR A 153 -4.13 -18.09 -4.65
CA THR A 153 -4.36 -19.52 -4.93
C THR A 153 -4.08 -19.82 -6.39
N THR A 154 -4.10 -21.11 -6.76
CA THR A 154 -3.96 -21.56 -8.14
C THR A 154 -5.09 -21.08 -9.07
N TRP A 155 -6.25 -20.74 -8.51
CA TRP A 155 -7.43 -20.26 -9.24
C TRP A 155 -7.50 -18.74 -9.31
N GLY A 156 -6.59 -18.05 -8.62
CA GLY A 156 -6.57 -16.60 -8.49
C GLY A 156 -6.54 -16.15 -7.03
N PRO A 157 -6.38 -14.84 -6.81
CA PRO A 157 -6.43 -14.23 -5.49
C PRO A 157 -7.88 -14.12 -4.98
N ILE A 158 -8.12 -14.63 -3.78
CA ILE A 158 -9.46 -14.73 -3.18
C ILE A 158 -9.51 -14.10 -1.79
N PHE A 159 -10.68 -13.62 -1.41
CA PHE A 159 -10.98 -13.19 -0.04
C PHE A 159 -12.10 -14.08 0.51
N VAL A 160 -11.76 -14.97 1.44
CA VAL A 160 -12.70 -15.97 2.01
C VAL A 160 -13.02 -15.61 3.44
N SER A 161 -14.30 -15.62 3.78
CA SER A 161 -14.79 -15.29 5.11
C SER A 161 -15.82 -16.31 5.58
N TYR A 162 -15.86 -16.54 6.89
CA TYR A 162 -16.77 -17.51 7.51
C TYR A 162 -17.51 -16.87 8.67
N TYR A 163 -18.83 -17.00 8.65
CA TYR A 163 -19.72 -16.48 9.68
C TYR A 163 -20.48 -17.63 10.35
N PRO A 164 -20.51 -17.68 11.70
CA PRO A 164 -21.44 -18.57 12.38
C PRO A 164 -22.89 -18.22 12.00
N ILE A 165 -23.70 -19.24 11.78
CA ILE A 165 -25.15 -19.10 11.65
C ILE A 165 -25.79 -19.50 12.96
N HIS A 166 -26.62 -18.61 13.52
CA HIS A 166 -27.31 -18.86 14.78
C HIS A 166 -28.77 -19.25 14.60
N ASP A 167 -29.20 -20.12 15.49
CA ASP A 167 -30.60 -20.44 15.75
C ASP A 167 -30.83 -20.49 17.26
N GLU A 168 -31.81 -19.75 17.76
CA GLU A 168 -32.10 -19.61 19.21
C GLU A 168 -30.85 -19.34 20.08
N GLY A 169 -29.88 -18.57 19.57
CA GLY A 169 -28.64 -18.23 20.27
C GLY A 169 -27.55 -19.32 20.24
N LYS A 170 -27.77 -20.45 19.57
CA LYS A 170 -26.77 -21.50 19.34
C LYS A 170 -26.24 -21.45 17.91
N VAL A 171 -24.96 -21.77 17.73
CA VAL A 171 -24.38 -21.89 16.39
C VAL A 171 -24.81 -23.23 15.79
N VAL A 172 -25.54 -23.19 14.67
CA VAL A 172 -26.07 -24.38 13.98
C VAL A 172 -25.34 -24.68 12.67
N GLY A 173 -24.56 -23.73 12.16
CA GLY A 173 -23.76 -23.91 10.96
C GLY A 173 -22.88 -22.71 10.68
N VAL A 174 -22.38 -22.65 9.45
CA VAL A 174 -21.49 -21.60 8.96
C VAL A 174 -21.94 -21.16 7.57
N LEU A 175 -21.86 -19.86 7.31
CA LEU A 175 -21.92 -19.29 5.97
C LEU A 175 -20.50 -18.98 5.49
N GLY A 176 -20.09 -19.59 4.39
CA GLY A 176 -18.87 -19.27 3.66
C GLY A 176 -19.16 -18.24 2.57
N ILE A 177 -18.39 -17.16 2.53
CA ILE A 177 -18.47 -16.12 1.52
C ILE A 177 -17.09 -15.92 0.93
N GLU A 178 -16.96 -16.13 -0.38
CA GLU A 178 -15.70 -15.99 -1.12
C GLU A 178 -15.84 -14.97 -2.25
N PHE A 179 -14.98 -13.95 -2.23
CA PHE A 179 -14.86 -12.98 -3.30
C PHE A 179 -13.69 -13.34 -4.21
N ASP A 180 -13.90 -13.23 -5.52
CA ASP A 180 -12.80 -13.01 -6.45
C ASP A 180 -12.19 -11.62 -6.15
N ALA A 181 -10.94 -11.61 -5.72
CA ALA A 181 -10.22 -10.42 -5.32
C ALA A 181 -9.14 -10.03 -6.36
N SER A 182 -9.20 -10.55 -7.59
CA SER A 182 -8.22 -10.32 -8.66
C SER A 182 -8.04 -8.84 -8.99
N HIS A 183 -9.12 -8.11 -9.16
CA HIS A 183 -9.04 -6.69 -9.49
C HIS A 183 -8.40 -5.89 -8.35
N GLN A 184 -8.80 -6.15 -7.10
CA GLN A 184 -8.29 -5.49 -5.91
C GLN A 184 -6.80 -5.83 -5.71
N PHE A 185 -6.44 -7.09 -5.86
CA PHE A 185 -5.08 -7.58 -5.73
C PHE A 185 -4.14 -6.98 -6.79
N GLU A 186 -4.56 -6.95 -8.06
CA GLU A 186 -3.75 -6.36 -9.13
C GLU A 186 -3.62 -4.85 -8.99
N ALA A 187 -4.68 -4.13 -8.62
CA ALA A 187 -4.60 -2.70 -8.31
C ALA A 187 -3.62 -2.42 -7.15
N PHE A 188 -3.70 -3.23 -6.10
CA PHE A 188 -2.77 -3.12 -4.96
C PHE A 188 -1.32 -3.43 -5.35
N LYS A 189 -1.11 -4.46 -6.17
CA LYS A 189 0.21 -4.83 -6.71
C LYS A 189 0.79 -3.72 -7.59
N GLN A 190 -0.02 -3.06 -8.41
CA GLN A 190 0.38 -1.89 -9.17
C GLN A 190 0.83 -0.75 -8.25
N ILE A 191 0.08 -0.45 -7.18
CA ILE A 191 0.50 0.58 -6.21
C ILE A 191 1.82 0.20 -5.55
N ARG A 192 1.99 -1.08 -5.18
CA ARG A 192 3.23 -1.59 -4.57
C ARG A 192 4.46 -1.48 -5.48
N ILE A 193 4.30 -1.55 -6.80
CA ILE A 193 5.41 -1.54 -7.77
C ILE A 193 5.60 -0.18 -8.45
N ILE A 194 4.53 0.45 -8.93
CA ILE A 194 4.57 1.67 -9.73
C ILE A 194 4.87 2.89 -8.86
N THR A 195 4.25 2.99 -7.69
CA THR A 195 4.46 4.13 -6.76
C THR A 195 5.93 4.32 -6.38
N PRO A 196 6.68 3.28 -5.95
CA PRO A 196 8.10 3.47 -5.64
C PRO A 196 8.94 3.80 -6.88
N LEU A 197 8.60 3.28 -8.07
CA LEU A 197 9.30 3.64 -9.31
C LEU A 197 9.12 5.12 -9.65
N ILE A 198 7.89 5.63 -9.58
CA ILE A 198 7.61 7.06 -9.78
C ILE A 198 8.33 7.90 -8.74
N ALA A 199 8.32 7.48 -7.47
CA ALA A 199 9.02 8.16 -6.39
C ALA A 199 10.54 8.24 -6.63
N ILE A 200 11.16 7.15 -7.09
CA ILE A 200 12.58 7.12 -7.45
C ILE A 200 12.86 8.07 -8.62
N MET A 201 12.06 8.01 -9.69
CA MET A 201 12.23 8.91 -10.84
C MET A 201 12.08 10.39 -10.46
N ALA A 202 11.05 10.72 -9.66
CA ALA A 202 10.84 12.07 -9.17
C ALA A 202 11.99 12.55 -8.26
N SER A 203 12.51 11.67 -7.40
CA SER A 203 13.66 11.96 -6.54
C SER A 203 14.93 12.25 -7.37
N LEU A 204 15.17 11.48 -8.44
CA LEU A 204 16.29 11.71 -9.35
C LEU A 204 16.16 13.06 -10.07
N ILE A 205 14.97 13.38 -10.59
CA ILE A 205 14.71 14.67 -11.25
C ILE A 205 14.91 15.82 -10.27
N ALA A 206 14.35 15.73 -9.06
CA ALA A 206 14.51 16.74 -8.02
C ALA A 206 15.98 16.96 -7.66
N THR A 207 16.77 15.88 -7.57
CA THR A 207 18.21 15.94 -7.32
C THR A 207 18.94 16.68 -8.43
N ILE A 208 18.64 16.38 -9.69
CA ILE A 208 19.25 17.07 -10.85
C ILE A 208 18.91 18.56 -10.81
N ILE A 209 17.65 18.91 -10.57
CA ILE A 209 17.21 20.32 -10.46
C ILE A 209 17.93 21.02 -9.30
N ALA A 210 18.06 20.38 -8.14
CA ALA A 210 18.76 20.94 -6.99
C ALA A 210 20.23 21.23 -7.31
N VAL A 211 20.95 20.29 -7.92
CA VAL A 211 22.36 20.45 -8.31
C VAL A 211 22.52 21.57 -9.36
N LEU A 212 21.65 21.62 -10.37
CA LEU A 212 21.70 22.66 -11.41
C LEU A 212 21.42 24.05 -10.83
N SER A 213 20.41 24.16 -9.97
CA SER A 213 20.03 25.41 -9.31
C SER A 213 21.16 25.90 -8.39
N PHE A 214 21.76 25.00 -7.62
CA PHE A 214 22.91 25.33 -6.77
C PHE A 214 24.10 25.82 -7.60
N ARG A 215 24.44 25.14 -8.70
CA ARG A 215 25.53 25.58 -9.60
C ARG A 215 25.26 26.93 -10.25
N ARG A 216 24.00 27.23 -10.61
CA ARG A 216 23.65 28.46 -11.31
C ARG A 216 23.49 29.66 -10.40
N ILE A 217 22.93 29.47 -9.20
CA ILE A 217 22.53 30.57 -8.32
C ILE A 217 23.48 30.67 -7.12
N SER A 218 23.74 29.56 -6.45
CA SER A 218 24.49 29.55 -5.19
C SER A 218 25.98 29.77 -5.44
N ASN A 219 26.60 29.10 -6.42
CA ASN A 219 28.03 29.23 -6.66
C ASN A 219 28.49 30.67 -6.96
N PRO A 220 27.82 31.45 -7.83
CA PRO A 220 28.16 32.87 -8.01
C PRO A 220 27.99 33.67 -6.72
N ARG A 221 26.85 33.52 -6.03
CA ARG A 221 26.58 34.26 -4.78
C ARG A 221 27.57 33.93 -3.65
N PHE A 222 27.93 32.65 -3.48
CA PHE A 222 28.93 32.24 -2.50
C PHE A 222 30.31 32.83 -2.81
N LYS A 223 30.69 32.89 -4.09
CA LYS A 223 31.93 33.57 -4.51
C LYS A 223 31.87 35.07 -4.24
N ASP A 224 30.77 35.73 -4.60
CA ASP A 224 30.59 37.16 -4.36
C ASP A 224 30.66 37.48 -2.86
N MET A 225 29.99 36.68 -2.01
CA MET A 225 30.06 36.81 -0.56
C MET A 225 31.47 36.56 0.00
N ALA A 226 32.20 35.56 -0.52
CA ALA A 226 33.56 35.28 -0.07
C ALA A 226 34.56 36.38 -0.47
N ASN A 227 34.24 37.15 -1.50
CA ASN A 227 35.07 38.20 -2.10
C ASN A 227 34.66 39.62 -1.72
N THR A 228 33.55 39.80 -0.97
CA THR A 228 33.05 41.12 -0.56
C THR A 228 33.11 41.26 0.95
N ASP A 229 33.54 42.41 1.44
CA ASP A 229 33.48 42.79 2.85
C ASP A 229 32.06 43.24 3.21
N TYR A 230 31.45 42.60 4.21
CA TYR A 230 30.04 42.82 4.56
C TYR A 230 29.74 44.21 5.15
N LEU A 231 30.73 44.84 5.80
CA LEU A 231 30.55 46.15 6.44
C LEU A 231 30.64 47.30 5.44
N THR A 232 31.46 47.12 4.41
CA THR A 232 31.77 48.17 3.44
C THR A 232 31.15 47.93 2.07
N ASN A 233 30.67 46.71 1.78
CA ASN A 233 30.26 46.26 0.46
C ASN A 233 31.36 46.38 -0.61
N LEU A 234 32.63 46.52 -0.20
CA LEU A 234 33.79 46.59 -1.09
C LEU A 234 34.44 45.22 -1.24
N HIS A 235 35.21 45.03 -2.32
CA HIS A 235 36.00 43.82 -2.51
C HIS A 235 37.04 43.66 -1.39
N ASN A 236 37.09 42.47 -0.80
CA ASN A 236 37.98 42.15 0.30
C ASN A 236 39.35 41.63 -0.21
N ARG A 237 40.22 41.26 0.72
CA ARG A 237 41.56 40.73 0.39
C ARG A 237 41.52 39.49 -0.51
N ASN A 238 40.55 38.60 -0.34
CA ASN A 238 40.45 37.38 -1.17
C ASN A 238 40.17 37.74 -2.63
N ALA A 239 39.32 38.75 -2.87
CA ALA A 239 39.07 39.25 -4.22
C ALA A 239 40.35 39.78 -4.87
N PHE A 240 41.13 40.57 -4.13
CA PHE A 240 42.41 41.10 -4.59
C PHE A 240 43.40 39.98 -4.95
N GLU A 241 43.54 38.96 -4.11
CA GLU A 241 44.44 37.83 -4.36
C GLU A 241 44.02 37.04 -5.61
N ILE A 242 42.71 36.79 -5.79
CA ILE A 242 42.16 36.11 -6.98
C ILE A 242 42.41 36.94 -8.25
N ASP A 243 42.14 38.24 -8.21
CA ASP A 243 42.33 39.13 -9.37
C ASP A 243 43.81 39.24 -9.72
N PHE A 244 44.71 39.31 -8.73
CA PHE A 244 46.16 39.33 -8.92
C PHE A 244 46.68 38.02 -9.54
N GLU A 245 46.20 36.86 -9.09
CA GLU A 245 46.55 35.57 -9.70
C GLU A 245 46.06 35.47 -11.15
N ASN A 246 44.81 35.89 -11.42
CA ASN A 246 44.24 35.93 -12.78
C ASN A 246 45.03 36.88 -13.71
N LEU A 247 45.48 38.02 -13.19
CA LEU A 247 46.34 38.95 -13.91
C LEU A 247 47.73 38.35 -14.19
N SER A 248 48.35 37.69 -13.21
CA SER A 248 49.68 37.10 -13.37
C SER A 248 49.72 35.92 -14.35
N THR A 249 48.61 35.21 -14.53
CA THR A 249 48.47 34.11 -15.48
C THR A 249 48.30 34.57 -16.94
N HIS A 250 47.86 35.80 -17.17
CA HIS A 250 47.78 36.39 -18.50
C HIS A 250 49.03 37.24 -18.75
N LYS A 251 49.84 36.89 -19.77
CA LYS A 251 51.05 37.65 -20.16
C LYS A 251 50.70 39.00 -20.79
N HIS A 252 50.28 39.95 -19.97
CA HIS A 252 50.14 41.36 -20.34
C HIS A 252 51.22 42.19 -19.62
N ASN A 253 51.77 43.20 -20.31
CA ASN A 253 52.61 44.24 -19.68
C ASN A 253 51.72 45.16 -18.84
N THR A 254 51.27 44.68 -17.69
CA THR A 254 50.38 45.41 -16.78
C THR A 254 51.17 45.94 -15.59
N GLY A 255 51.12 47.25 -15.33
CA GLY A 255 51.61 47.87 -14.10
C GLY A 255 50.48 47.99 -13.07
N ILE A 256 50.73 47.59 -11.82
CA ILE A 256 49.75 47.65 -10.72
C ILE A 256 50.20 48.73 -9.73
N ILE A 257 49.29 49.64 -9.36
CA ILE A 257 49.51 50.63 -8.29
C ILE A 257 48.68 50.18 -7.08
N ILE A 258 49.34 50.01 -5.94
CA ILE A 258 48.72 49.62 -4.67
C ILE A 258 48.89 50.78 -3.69
N THR A 259 47.82 51.17 -3.01
CA THR A 259 47.85 52.24 -2.01
C THR A 259 47.23 51.71 -0.72
N ASP A 260 47.99 51.75 0.38
CA ASP A 260 47.50 51.39 1.71
C ASP A 260 46.80 52.59 2.34
N LEU A 261 45.57 52.39 2.80
CA LEU A 261 44.72 53.42 3.39
C LEU A 261 44.63 53.31 4.93
N ASN A 262 45.33 52.36 5.56
CA ASN A 262 45.20 52.09 7.00
C ASN A 262 45.55 53.29 7.89
N ASP A 263 46.49 54.14 7.46
CA ASP A 263 46.90 55.33 8.22
C ASP A 263 46.07 56.59 7.92
N LEU A 264 45.09 56.54 7.01
CA LEU A 264 44.17 57.68 6.76
C LEU A 264 43.10 57.85 7.85
N LYS A 265 42.93 56.89 8.74
CA LYS A 265 41.97 56.97 9.87
C LYS A 265 42.49 57.75 11.08
N LYS A 266 43.76 58.20 11.09
CA LYS A 266 44.38 58.82 12.28
C LYS A 266 44.16 60.33 12.43
N ASN A 267 43.39 60.98 11.55
CA ASN A 267 43.11 62.41 11.64
C ASN A 267 41.61 62.70 11.71
N GLN A 268 40.97 62.36 12.84
CA GLN A 268 39.89 63.11 13.46
C GLN A 268 39.98 62.97 14.98
#